data_AF-A0A9E3ED38-F1
#
_entry.id   AF-A0A9E3ED38-F1
#
_cell.length_a   1.000
_cell.length_b   1.000
_cell.length_c   1.000
_cell.angle_alpha   90.00
_cell.angle_beta   90.00
_cell.angle_gamma   90.00
#
_symmetry.space_group_name_H-M   'P 1'
#
loop_
_entity.id
_entity.type
_entity.pdbx_description
1 polymer ?
#
loop_
_entity_poly.entity_id
_entity_poly.type
_entity_poly.pdbx_seq_one_letter_code
_entity_poly.pdbx_strand_id
1 'polypeptide(L)'
;MRRPFVLACVMTACWFSLPASTAFAQMGGGPGGGAGGDDSDDSAAQKKKDDEWNTNPTLAPLPGSKNAGPCPYVKVLYDAGRYIEFKNDQVASSAVAYTGEFQGLSSACNYKASEPIRVQMELLFGFGRGPQADSSTKTYHYWVAVTDRNLDVLNKQEFEVKAVFPPGQDRVLVTDDIKGVVIPRGDANVSGSNFEVLVGFDVTPEMADFNRQGKRFRANAGAAAEAGSGSSSQQ
;
A
#
# COMPACT_ATOMS: atom_id res chain seq x y z
N MET A 1 -17.59 -62.26 -4.03
CA MET A 1 -16.67 -62.75 -5.09
C MET A 1 -15.77 -61.55 -5.42
N ARG A 2 -14.60 -61.30 -4.81
CA ARG A 2 -13.31 -62.01 -4.72
C ARG A 2 -12.56 -62.21 -6.05
N ARG A 3 -11.77 -61.16 -6.40
CA ARG A 3 -10.40 -61.13 -7.00
C ARG A 3 -10.23 -61.67 -8.47
N PRO A 4 -9.00 -61.69 -9.05
CA PRO A 4 -8.32 -60.59 -9.74
C PRO A 4 -7.63 -61.03 -11.08
N PHE A 5 -7.16 -60.12 -11.95
CA PHE A 5 -6.11 -60.40 -12.98
C PHE A 5 -5.55 -59.04 -13.43
N VAL A 6 -4.30 -58.61 -13.24
CA VAL A 6 -2.94 -59.16 -13.46
C VAL A 6 -2.48 -59.15 -14.93
N LEU A 7 -1.55 -58.20 -15.18
CA LEU A 7 -0.42 -58.11 -16.12
C LEU A 7 -0.58 -58.43 -17.62
N ALA A 8 -0.15 -57.47 -18.45
CA ALA A 8 0.88 -57.72 -19.47
C ALA A 8 1.65 -56.42 -19.81
N CYS A 9 2.97 -56.45 -19.62
CA CYS A 9 3.95 -55.46 -20.02
C CYS A 9 4.22 -55.51 -21.52
N VAL A 10 4.35 -54.36 -22.19
CA VAL A 10 5.22 -54.22 -23.37
C VAL A 10 5.99 -52.91 -23.25
N MET A 11 7.28 -53.09 -22.93
CA MET A 11 8.33 -52.08 -23.01
C MET A 11 8.59 -51.74 -24.47
N THR A 12 8.47 -50.47 -24.86
CA THR A 12 9.06 -49.95 -26.10
C THR A 12 10.14 -48.94 -25.73
N ALA A 13 11.40 -49.40 -25.85
CA ALA A 13 12.59 -48.59 -25.71
C ALA A 13 12.79 -47.75 -26.97
N CYS A 14 12.69 -46.42 -26.84
CA CYS A 14 13.30 -45.49 -27.79
C CYS A 14 14.44 -44.79 -27.06
N TRP A 15 15.66 -45.21 -27.39
CA TRP A 15 16.91 -44.57 -27.00
C TRP A 15 17.06 -43.23 -27.74
N PHE A 16 16.88 -42.13 -27.01
CA PHE A 16 17.51 -40.86 -27.34
C PHE A 16 18.59 -40.59 -26.30
N SER A 17 19.83 -40.84 -26.70
CA SER A 17 21.05 -40.56 -25.95
C SER A 17 21.27 -39.05 -25.92
N LEU A 18 20.82 -38.38 -24.86
CA LEU A 18 21.36 -37.08 -24.47
C LEU A 18 22.57 -37.33 -23.56
N PRO A 19 23.78 -36.86 -23.89
CA PRO A 19 24.86 -36.85 -22.92
C PRO A 19 24.50 -35.88 -21.82
N ALA A 20 24.33 -36.40 -20.61
CA ALA A 20 24.38 -35.58 -19.40
C ALA A 20 25.78 -34.98 -19.33
N SER A 21 25.92 -33.70 -19.71
CA SER A 21 27.08 -32.91 -19.34
C SER A 21 26.98 -32.65 -17.84
N THR A 22 27.50 -33.60 -17.07
CA THR A 22 27.95 -33.38 -15.71
C THR A 22 29.02 -32.29 -15.77
N ALA A 23 28.62 -31.03 -15.53
CA ALA A 23 29.58 -30.00 -15.16
C ALA A 23 30.06 -30.32 -13.75
N PHE A 24 30.98 -31.28 -13.66
CA PHE A 24 31.83 -31.45 -12.49
C PHE A 24 32.59 -30.14 -12.32
N ALA A 25 32.23 -29.41 -11.26
CA ALA A 25 33.14 -28.48 -10.61
C ALA A 25 34.47 -29.22 -10.42
N GLN A 26 35.53 -28.68 -11.04
CA GLN A 26 36.84 -29.28 -11.04
C GLN A 26 37.45 -29.12 -9.64
N MET A 27 37.20 -30.10 -8.77
CA MET A 27 37.93 -30.30 -7.54
C MET A 27 39.12 -31.23 -7.82
N GLY A 28 40.33 -30.66 -7.82
CA GLY A 28 41.58 -31.39 -7.60
C GLY A 28 42.48 -30.48 -6.75
N GLY A 29 43.11 -30.91 -5.65
CA GLY A 29 43.10 -32.19 -4.93
C GLY A 29 43.37 -31.93 -3.44
N GLY A 30 43.08 -32.92 -2.58
CA GLY A 30 43.18 -32.87 -1.11
C GLY A 30 44.62 -32.84 -0.56
N PRO A 31 44.90 -33.27 0.70
CA PRO A 31 44.02 -33.71 1.78
C PRO A 31 44.32 -33.05 3.16
N GLY A 32 43.41 -33.19 4.13
CA GLY A 32 43.79 -33.30 5.54
C GLY A 32 43.35 -32.18 6.48
N GLY A 33 42.44 -32.53 7.39
CA GLY A 33 42.58 -32.27 8.83
C GLY A 33 42.45 -30.84 9.35
N GLY A 34 41.42 -30.62 10.17
CA GLY A 34 41.53 -29.70 11.30
C GLY A 34 40.60 -28.50 11.28
N ALA A 35 39.59 -28.57 12.15
CA ALA A 35 39.08 -27.50 13.01
C ALA A 35 39.42 -26.02 12.69
N GLY A 36 38.36 -25.21 12.63
CA GLY A 36 38.35 -23.89 13.26
C GLY A 36 38.44 -22.70 12.31
N GLY A 37 37.35 -21.93 12.27
CA GLY A 37 37.32 -20.47 12.16
C GLY A 37 37.85 -19.83 10.88
N ASP A 38 36.97 -19.15 10.15
CA ASP A 38 37.28 -17.78 9.70
C ASP A 38 35.98 -17.07 9.24
N ASP A 39 35.30 -16.42 10.19
CA ASP A 39 34.23 -15.41 9.99
C ASP A 39 34.79 -14.08 9.40
N SER A 40 36.01 -14.10 8.88
CA SER A 40 36.81 -12.92 8.55
C SER A 40 36.63 -12.45 7.10
N ASP A 41 36.28 -13.34 6.17
CA ASP A 41 36.12 -12.99 4.74
C ASP A 41 34.77 -12.33 4.43
N ASP A 42 33.67 -12.80 5.03
CA ASP A 42 32.35 -12.20 4.85
C ASP A 42 32.26 -10.81 5.48
N SER A 43 32.86 -10.64 6.65
CA SER A 43 32.89 -9.35 7.35
C SER A 43 33.78 -8.31 6.64
N ALA A 44 34.81 -8.75 5.92
CA ALA A 44 35.63 -7.87 5.08
C ALA A 44 34.92 -7.45 3.80
N ALA A 45 34.17 -8.34 3.15
CA ALA A 45 33.36 -8.02 1.97
C ALA A 45 32.22 -7.05 2.31
N GLN A 46 31.57 -7.25 3.47
CA GLN A 46 30.52 -6.37 3.96
C GLN A 46 31.06 -4.98 4.30
N LYS A 47 32.20 -4.91 5.01
CA LYS A 47 32.88 -3.63 5.29
C LYS A 47 33.25 -2.88 4.01
N LYS A 48 33.79 -3.56 3.00
CA LYS A 48 34.13 -2.92 1.71
C LYS A 48 32.90 -2.37 1.00
N LYS A 49 31.77 -3.09 1.03
CA LYS A 49 30.51 -2.65 0.43
C LYS A 49 29.88 -1.49 1.22
N ASP A 50 29.95 -1.54 2.54
CA ASP A 50 29.48 -0.46 3.42
C ASP A 50 30.35 0.78 3.29
N ASP A 51 31.67 0.61 3.14
CA ASP A 51 32.62 1.68 2.84
C ASP A 51 32.30 2.27 1.46
N GLU A 52 32.15 1.46 0.40
CA GLU A 52 31.83 1.92 -0.96
C GLU A 52 30.49 2.68 -1.03
N TRP A 53 29.48 2.26 -0.27
CA TRP A 53 28.16 2.90 -0.25
C TRP A 53 28.07 4.10 0.70
N ASN A 54 28.79 4.10 1.83
CA ASN A 54 28.76 5.18 2.85
C ASN A 54 29.90 6.20 2.73
N THR A 55 30.94 5.97 1.92
CA THR A 55 32.06 6.91 1.74
C THR A 55 31.89 7.79 0.50
N ASN A 56 30.84 8.60 0.49
CA ASN A 56 30.95 9.87 -0.23
C ASN A 56 31.16 11.00 0.79
N PRO A 57 32.37 11.16 1.36
CA PRO A 57 32.69 12.25 2.29
C PRO A 57 32.61 13.64 1.61
N THR A 58 32.46 13.69 0.29
CA THR A 58 32.18 14.91 -0.49
C THR A 58 30.70 15.22 -0.68
N LEU A 59 29.79 14.32 -0.31
CA LEU A 59 28.40 14.72 -0.08
C LEU A 59 28.35 15.38 1.28
N ALA A 60 28.42 16.72 1.29
CA ALA A 60 28.01 17.48 2.46
C ALA A 60 26.69 16.87 2.99
N PRO A 61 26.53 16.66 4.31
CA PRO A 61 25.23 16.27 4.86
C PRO A 61 24.18 17.14 4.21
N LEU A 62 23.18 16.53 3.58
CA LEU A 62 22.14 17.29 2.87
C LEU A 62 21.70 18.42 3.81
N PRO A 63 21.75 19.70 3.36
CA PRO A 63 21.48 20.84 4.22
C PRO A 63 20.02 20.78 4.66
N GLY A 64 19.82 20.13 5.79
CA GLY A 64 18.55 19.84 6.42
C GLY A 64 18.92 19.37 7.80
N SER A 65 18.48 20.10 8.82
CA SER A 65 18.76 19.67 10.18
C SER A 65 18.14 18.30 10.39
N LYS A 66 18.98 17.31 10.74
CA LYS A 66 18.50 15.96 11.05
C LYS A 66 17.51 16.06 12.20
N ASN A 67 16.37 15.41 12.04
CA ASN A 67 15.41 15.27 13.13
C ASN A 67 16.08 14.55 14.31
N ALA A 68 15.63 14.87 15.53
CA ALA A 68 16.13 14.17 16.73
C ALA A 68 15.83 12.66 16.71
N GLY A 69 14.93 12.20 15.84
CA GLY A 69 14.66 10.79 15.60
C GLY A 69 13.78 10.59 14.34
N PRO A 70 13.28 9.37 14.11
CA PRO A 70 12.39 9.06 12.99
C PRO A 70 11.05 9.80 13.08
N CYS A 71 10.41 10.03 11.93
CA CYS A 71 9.06 10.62 11.89
C CYS A 71 7.99 9.62 12.34
N PRO A 72 6.83 10.12 12.83
CA PRO A 72 5.63 9.32 13.01
C PRO A 72 5.20 8.63 11.71
N TYR A 73 4.53 7.50 11.84
CA TYR A 73 3.89 6.86 10.69
C TYR A 73 2.62 7.61 10.33
N VAL A 74 2.53 8.10 9.09
CA VAL A 74 1.31 8.75 8.59
C VAL A 74 0.63 7.80 7.62
N LYS A 75 -0.64 7.48 7.82
CA LYS A 75 -1.39 6.56 6.95
C LYS A 75 -2.88 6.89 6.87
N VAL A 76 -3.49 6.46 5.78
CA VAL A 76 -4.95 6.49 5.61
C VAL A 76 -5.56 5.29 6.33
N LEU A 77 -6.56 5.52 7.16
CA LEU A 77 -7.30 4.45 7.82
C LEU A 77 -8.16 3.73 6.77
N TYR A 78 -7.98 2.41 6.61
CA TYR A 78 -8.62 1.64 5.55
C TYR A 78 -10.15 1.77 5.52
N ASP A 79 -10.79 1.64 6.68
CA ASP A 79 -12.25 1.72 6.83
C ASP A 79 -12.81 3.13 6.51
N ALA A 80 -11.96 4.16 6.60
CA ALA A 80 -12.31 5.55 6.31
C ALA A 80 -11.57 6.10 5.08
N GLY A 81 -10.89 5.25 4.31
CA GLY A 81 -10.08 5.69 3.16
C GLY A 81 -10.91 5.99 1.91
N ARG A 82 -12.20 5.64 1.94
CA ARG A 82 -13.14 5.81 0.85
C ARG A 82 -14.47 6.34 1.38
N TYR A 83 -15.08 7.23 0.62
CA TYR A 83 -16.41 7.77 0.84
C TYR A 83 -17.32 7.29 -0.29
N ILE A 84 -18.44 6.68 0.04
CA ILE A 84 -19.46 6.32 -0.96
C ILE A 84 -20.83 6.68 -0.40
N GLU A 85 -21.48 7.65 -1.03
CA GLU A 85 -22.84 8.06 -0.72
C GLU A 85 -23.81 7.39 -1.70
N PHE A 86 -24.75 6.61 -1.17
CA PHE A 86 -25.81 5.97 -1.92
C PHE A 86 -27.13 6.71 -1.72
N LYS A 87 -27.97 6.74 -2.76
CA LYS A 87 -29.36 7.17 -2.65
C LYS A 87 -30.24 5.97 -2.31
N ASN A 88 -31.23 6.18 -1.43
CA ASN A 88 -32.22 5.18 -1.02
C ASN A 88 -31.63 3.90 -0.39
N ASP A 89 -30.44 3.98 0.23
CA ASP A 89 -29.75 2.84 0.88
C ASP A 89 -29.48 1.64 -0.04
N GLN A 90 -29.47 1.85 -1.35
CA GLN A 90 -29.21 0.80 -2.33
C GLN A 90 -27.72 0.71 -2.66
N VAL A 91 -27.11 -0.44 -2.37
CA VAL A 91 -25.72 -0.73 -2.73
C VAL A 91 -25.61 -1.14 -4.20
N ALA A 92 -25.73 -0.17 -5.09
CA ALA A 92 -25.63 -0.35 -6.54
C ALA A 92 -24.89 0.84 -7.18
N SER A 93 -24.17 0.60 -8.28
CA SER A 93 -23.46 1.66 -9.02
C SER A 93 -24.42 2.72 -9.57
N SER A 94 -25.62 2.31 -9.98
CA SER A 94 -26.70 3.19 -10.43
C SER A 94 -27.29 4.05 -9.32
N ALA A 95 -27.08 3.68 -8.05
CA ALA A 95 -27.57 4.37 -6.87
C ALA A 95 -26.52 5.32 -6.23
N VAL A 96 -25.30 5.38 -6.79
CA VAL A 96 -24.23 6.24 -6.27
C VAL A 96 -24.55 7.71 -6.52
N ALA A 97 -24.53 8.51 -5.46
CA ALA A 97 -24.60 9.96 -5.52
C ALA A 97 -23.20 10.57 -5.60
N TYR A 98 -22.33 10.30 -4.64
CA TYR A 98 -20.96 10.83 -4.62
C TYR A 98 -19.96 9.78 -4.15
N THR A 99 -18.73 9.89 -4.66
CA THR A 99 -17.60 9.07 -4.19
C THR A 99 -16.41 9.95 -3.82
N GLY A 100 -15.55 9.43 -2.95
CA GLY A 100 -14.26 10.02 -2.60
C GLY A 100 -13.26 8.92 -2.24
N GLU A 101 -11.99 9.11 -2.57
CA GLU A 101 -10.90 8.21 -2.20
C GLU A 101 -9.62 9.01 -2.00
N PHE A 102 -8.82 8.66 -1.00
CA PHE A 102 -7.44 9.13 -0.90
C PHE A 102 -6.60 8.45 -1.99
N GLN A 103 -6.19 9.22 -2.99
CA GLN A 103 -5.35 8.76 -4.10
C GLN A 103 -3.87 8.84 -3.76
N GLY A 104 -3.49 9.74 -2.85
CA GLY A 104 -2.11 9.96 -2.45
C GLY A 104 -2.00 10.60 -1.07
N LEU A 105 -0.91 10.26 -0.39
CA LEU A 105 -0.52 10.83 0.90
C LEU A 105 1.00 10.99 0.85
N SER A 106 1.48 12.22 1.05
CA SER A 106 2.89 12.48 1.33
C SER A 106 3.01 13.24 2.64
N SER A 107 4.10 13.02 3.38
CA SER A 107 4.31 13.70 4.66
C SER A 107 5.78 13.97 4.94
N ALA A 108 6.01 15.02 5.71
CA ALA A 108 7.31 15.38 6.26
C ALA A 108 7.13 15.74 7.74
N CYS A 109 8.17 15.53 8.53
CA CYS A 109 8.18 15.99 9.92
C CYS A 109 9.49 16.70 10.26
N ASN A 110 9.43 17.58 11.25
CA ASN A 110 10.61 18.22 11.81
C ASN A 110 10.53 18.31 13.35
N TYR A 111 11.64 18.02 14.01
CA TYR A 111 11.81 18.21 15.46
C TYR A 111 13.26 18.09 15.92
N LYS A 112 13.63 18.84 16.97
CA LYS A 112 14.98 18.84 17.58
C LYS A 112 14.89 18.74 19.10
N ALA A 113 15.88 18.10 19.73
CA ALA A 113 16.00 18.03 21.19
C ALA A 113 14.66 17.69 21.88
N SER A 114 14.10 18.59 22.69
CA SER A 114 12.80 18.45 23.38
C SER A 114 11.62 19.13 22.67
N GLU A 115 11.82 19.69 21.48
CA GLU A 115 10.76 20.35 20.71
C GLU A 115 9.67 19.34 20.30
N PRO A 116 8.39 19.77 20.26
CA PRO A 116 7.30 18.96 19.72
C PRO A 116 7.56 18.52 18.28
N ILE A 117 6.97 17.39 17.89
CA ILE A 117 7.01 16.96 16.49
C ILE A 117 6.02 17.78 15.70
N ARG A 118 6.50 18.42 14.64
CA ARG A 118 5.65 19.09 13.66
C ARG A 118 5.57 18.23 12.43
N VAL A 119 4.37 17.81 12.07
CA VAL A 119 4.10 17.03 10.86
C VAL A 119 3.38 17.93 9.86
N GLN A 120 3.80 17.84 8.60
CA GLN A 120 3.14 18.44 7.45
C GLN A 120 2.78 17.30 6.50
N MET A 121 1.62 17.37 5.86
CA MET A 121 1.19 16.37 4.90
C MET A 121 0.40 16.99 3.76
N GLU A 122 0.54 16.39 2.59
CA GLU A 122 -0.24 16.67 1.39
C GLU A 122 -1.17 15.48 1.15
N LEU A 123 -2.47 15.76 1.02
CA LEU A 123 -3.51 14.79 0.78
C LEU A 123 -4.05 14.98 -0.64
N LEU A 124 -3.93 13.95 -1.48
CA LEU A 124 -4.53 13.94 -2.80
C LEU A 124 -5.84 13.15 -2.75
N PHE A 125 -6.94 13.84 -3.01
CA PHE A 125 -8.27 13.27 -3.08
C PHE A 125 -8.69 13.04 -4.53
N GLY A 126 -9.34 11.91 -4.79
CA GLY A 126 -10.10 11.66 -6.01
C GLY A 126 -11.58 11.63 -5.70
N PHE A 127 -12.32 12.60 -6.22
CA PHE A 127 -13.77 12.71 -6.03
C PHE A 127 -14.51 12.30 -7.30
N GLY A 128 -15.68 11.69 -7.11
CA GLY A 128 -16.57 11.27 -8.19
C GLY A 128 -18.00 11.74 -7.95
N ARG A 129 -18.67 12.11 -9.04
CA ARG A 129 -20.07 12.50 -9.12
C ARG A 129 -20.84 11.39 -9.83
N GLY A 130 -21.67 10.67 -9.10
CA GLY A 130 -22.48 9.57 -9.61
C GLY A 130 -23.77 10.01 -10.30
N PRO A 131 -24.51 9.07 -10.91
CA PRO A 131 -25.75 9.36 -11.62
C PRO A 131 -26.88 9.88 -10.71
N GLN A 132 -26.81 9.62 -9.40
CA GLN A 132 -27.79 10.11 -8.43
C GLN A 132 -27.38 11.43 -7.76
N ALA A 133 -26.29 12.07 -8.20
CA ALA A 133 -25.83 13.34 -7.66
C ALA A 133 -26.79 14.48 -8.00
N ASP A 134 -27.26 15.19 -6.98
CA ASP A 134 -28.18 16.32 -7.14
C ASP A 134 -27.47 17.67 -7.41
N SER A 135 -26.12 17.70 -7.37
CA SER A 135 -25.31 18.92 -7.52
C SER A 135 -23.99 18.66 -8.24
N SER A 136 -23.43 19.69 -8.90
CA SER A 136 -22.06 19.69 -9.43
C SER A 136 -21.02 20.10 -8.38
N THR A 137 -21.40 20.21 -7.11
CA THR A 137 -20.51 20.56 -6.01
C THR A 137 -20.87 19.76 -4.77
N LYS A 138 -19.86 19.28 -4.04
CA LYS A 138 -20.01 18.56 -2.78
C LYS A 138 -18.90 18.96 -1.81
N THR A 139 -19.25 19.21 -0.56
CA THR A 139 -18.30 19.30 0.54
C THR A 139 -18.20 17.92 1.22
N TYR A 140 -16.98 17.49 1.47
CA TYR A 140 -16.63 16.28 2.18
C TYR A 140 -15.97 16.66 3.50
N HIS A 141 -16.28 15.90 4.55
CA HIS A 141 -15.62 16.03 5.84
C HIS A 141 -14.60 14.91 5.98
N TYR A 142 -13.44 15.25 6.53
CA TYR A 142 -12.39 14.28 6.83
C TYR A 142 -11.70 14.70 8.12
N TRP A 143 -10.93 13.79 8.70
CA TRP A 143 -10.28 14.01 9.98
C TRP A 143 -8.82 13.56 9.92
N VAL A 144 -8.01 14.18 10.78
CA VAL A 144 -6.65 13.77 11.10
C VAL A 144 -6.58 13.49 12.59
N ALA A 145 -6.12 12.30 12.96
CA ALA A 145 -5.97 11.87 14.35
C ALA A 145 -4.52 11.50 14.64
N VAL A 146 -4.01 11.97 15.78
CA VAL A 146 -2.73 11.53 16.34
C VAL A 146 -3.01 10.47 17.38
N THR A 147 -2.36 9.32 17.27
CA THR A 147 -2.47 8.22 18.21
C THR A 147 -1.11 7.84 18.79
N ASP A 148 -1.10 7.32 20.01
CA ASP A 148 -0.01 6.43 20.43
C ASP A 148 -0.19 5.10 19.71
N ARG A 149 0.89 4.44 19.27
CA ARG A 149 0.92 3.24 18.39
C ARG A 149 -0.28 2.26 18.61
N ASN A 150 -1.40 2.55 17.95
CA ASN A 150 -2.68 1.84 17.98
C ASN A 150 -3.37 1.70 19.36
N LEU A 151 -3.12 2.61 20.31
CA LEU A 151 -3.77 2.59 21.62
C LEU A 151 -4.84 3.68 21.70
N ASP A 152 -4.42 4.90 21.99
CA ASP A 152 -5.32 6.00 22.34
C ASP A 152 -5.24 7.13 21.33
N VAL A 153 -6.40 7.74 21.05
CA VAL A 153 -6.48 8.98 20.27
C VAL A 153 -6.05 10.14 21.16
N LEU A 154 -4.86 10.68 20.89
CA LEU A 154 -4.27 11.80 21.64
C LEU A 154 -4.87 13.14 21.21
N ASN A 155 -5.14 13.27 19.91
CA ASN A 155 -5.75 14.45 19.32
C ASN A 155 -6.47 14.07 18.03
N LYS A 156 -7.59 14.71 17.73
CA LYS A 156 -8.32 14.58 16.47
C LYS A 156 -8.79 15.96 16.02
N GLN A 157 -8.57 16.28 14.76
CA GLN A 157 -9.07 17.49 14.14
C GLN A 157 -9.87 17.15 12.88
N GLU A 158 -10.95 17.88 12.66
CA GLU A 158 -11.83 17.74 11.51
C GLU A 158 -11.59 18.87 10.51
N PHE A 159 -11.77 18.54 9.23
CA PHE A 159 -11.48 19.38 8.09
C PHE A 159 -12.56 19.20 7.02
N GLU A 160 -12.63 20.17 6.11
CA GLU A 160 -13.55 20.17 4.99
C GLU A 160 -12.79 20.34 3.68
N VAL A 161 -13.17 19.56 2.68
CA VAL A 161 -12.66 19.68 1.32
C VAL A 161 -13.82 19.76 0.34
N LYS A 162 -13.78 20.75 -0.55
CA LYS A 162 -14.85 21.01 -1.51
C LYS A 162 -14.47 20.50 -2.90
N ALA A 163 -15.26 19.60 -3.44
CA ALA A 163 -15.19 19.21 -4.84
C ALA A 163 -16.15 20.05 -5.68
N VAL A 164 -15.65 20.57 -6.81
CA VAL A 164 -16.45 21.24 -7.84
C VAL A 164 -16.22 20.48 -9.13
N PHE A 165 -17.28 19.91 -9.70
CA PHE A 165 -17.24 19.11 -10.92
C PHE A 165 -17.55 20.00 -12.13
N PRO A 166 -16.58 20.26 -13.02
CA PRO A 166 -16.82 21.06 -14.22
C PRO A 166 -17.86 20.41 -15.15
N PRO A 167 -18.53 21.21 -16.02
CA PRO A 167 -19.44 20.66 -17.02
C PRO A 167 -18.77 19.55 -17.85
N GLY A 168 -19.46 18.42 -17.99
CA GLY A 168 -18.94 17.25 -18.71
C GLY A 168 -17.93 16.39 -17.95
N GLN A 169 -17.57 16.74 -16.70
CA GLN A 169 -16.71 15.94 -15.85
C GLN A 169 -17.51 15.30 -14.70
N ASP A 170 -17.24 14.03 -14.44
CA ASP A 170 -17.77 13.27 -13.30
C ASP A 170 -16.70 12.99 -12.25
N ARG A 171 -15.45 13.39 -12.49
CA ARG A 171 -14.30 13.16 -11.60
C ARG A 171 -13.42 14.38 -11.51
N VAL A 172 -12.89 14.62 -10.31
CA VAL A 172 -11.91 15.67 -10.05
C VAL A 172 -10.88 15.20 -9.05
N LEU A 173 -9.66 15.72 -9.19
CA LEU A 173 -8.61 15.59 -8.18
C LEU A 173 -8.53 16.90 -7.40
N VAL A 174 -8.39 16.80 -6.08
CA VAL A 174 -8.22 17.95 -5.19
C VAL A 174 -7.08 17.64 -4.25
N THR A 175 -6.17 18.60 -4.08
CA THR A 175 -5.07 18.52 -3.12
C THR A 175 -5.39 19.40 -1.92
N ASP A 176 -5.16 18.88 -0.71
CA ASP A 176 -5.20 19.67 0.53
C ASP A 176 -3.87 19.57 1.28
N ASP A 177 -3.39 20.72 1.74
CA ASP A 177 -2.09 20.91 2.39
C ASP A 177 -2.29 21.16 3.88
N ILE A 178 -2.03 20.15 4.70
CA ILE A 178 -2.14 20.26 6.15
C ILE A 178 -0.79 20.64 6.72
N LYS A 179 -0.70 21.89 7.18
CA LYS A 179 0.52 22.45 7.77
C LYS A 179 0.46 22.37 9.28
N GLY A 180 1.29 21.53 9.88
CA GLY A 180 1.66 21.66 11.29
C GLY A 180 0.74 20.95 12.27
N VAL A 181 0.48 19.65 12.04
CA VAL A 181 0.01 18.77 13.13
C VAL A 181 1.11 18.73 14.20
N VAL A 182 0.77 19.13 15.43
CA VAL A 182 1.73 19.20 16.54
C VAL A 182 1.52 18.02 17.49
N ILE A 183 2.58 17.25 17.71
CA ILE A 183 2.59 16.12 18.63
C ILE A 183 3.52 16.45 19.82
N PRO A 184 2.97 16.59 21.05
CA PRO A 184 3.79 16.81 22.23
C PRO A 184 4.57 15.54 22.57
N ARG A 185 5.91 15.64 22.68
CA ARG A 185 6.79 14.48 22.95
C ARG A 185 6.89 14.13 24.44
N GLY A 186 6.53 15.03 25.35
CA GLY A 186 6.72 14.85 26.79
C GLY A 186 8.19 14.92 27.24
N ASP A 187 9.10 14.24 26.53
CA ASP A 187 10.55 14.22 26.78
C ASP A 187 11.38 14.12 25.48
N ALA A 188 12.65 14.52 25.52
CA ALA A 188 13.59 14.47 24.40
C ALA A 188 13.93 13.05 23.91
N ASN A 189 13.71 12.01 24.72
CA ASN A 189 13.95 10.62 24.33
C ASN A 189 12.74 9.95 23.67
N VAL A 190 11.57 10.61 23.64
CA VAL A 190 10.36 10.03 23.03
C VAL A 190 10.46 10.12 21.52
N SER A 191 10.67 8.99 20.87
CA SER A 191 10.81 8.92 19.40
C SER A 191 9.48 9.23 18.71
N GLY A 192 9.56 9.92 17.56
CA GLY A 192 8.41 10.10 16.68
C GLY A 192 7.78 8.80 16.20
N SER A 193 8.57 7.72 16.13
CA SER A 193 8.08 6.39 15.77
C SER A 193 7.05 5.80 16.75
N ASN A 194 6.91 6.37 17.96
CA ASN A 194 5.90 5.96 18.95
C ASN A 194 4.51 6.49 18.59
N PHE A 195 4.43 7.50 17.73
CA PHE A 195 3.17 8.07 17.30
C PHE A 195 2.79 7.58 15.92
N GLU A 196 1.49 7.57 15.69
CA GLU A 196 0.89 7.39 14.39
C GLU A 196 -0.07 8.55 14.09
N VAL A 197 -0.13 8.94 12.83
CA VAL A 197 -1.05 9.97 12.34
C VAL A 197 -1.97 9.30 11.32
N LEU A 198 -3.23 9.17 11.70
CA LEU A 198 -4.29 8.57 10.90
C LEU A 198 -5.07 9.65 10.19
N VAL A 199 -5.41 9.41 8.93
CA VAL A 199 -6.30 10.27 8.14
C VAL A 199 -7.45 9.44 7.61
N GLY A 200 -8.66 10.00 7.61
CA GLY A 200 -9.84 9.32 7.07
C GLY A 200 -10.97 10.29 6.77
N PHE A 201 -11.87 9.90 5.86
CA PHE A 201 -13.14 10.58 5.70
C PHE A 201 -14.01 10.41 6.95
N ASP A 202 -14.88 11.38 7.19
CA ASP A 202 -16.00 11.18 8.10
C ASP A 202 -17.03 10.30 7.39
N VAL A 203 -17.06 9.02 7.77
CA VAL A 203 -17.87 7.98 7.13
C VAL A 203 -18.87 7.43 8.13
N THR A 204 -20.05 7.05 7.64
CA THR A 204 -21.03 6.34 8.48
C THR A 204 -20.55 4.91 8.79
N PRO A 205 -21.09 4.25 9.83
CA PRO A 205 -20.79 2.85 10.11
C PRO A 205 -21.02 1.93 8.90
N GLU A 206 -22.07 2.17 8.12
CA GLU A 206 -22.40 1.41 6.92
C GLU A 206 -21.36 1.58 5.82
N MET A 207 -20.86 2.81 5.64
CA MET A 207 -19.76 3.10 4.72
C MET A 207 -18.46 2.41 5.19
N ALA A 208 -18.15 2.46 6.48
CA ALA A 208 -16.99 1.79 7.04
C ALA A 208 -17.04 0.27 6.85
N ASP A 209 -18.21 -0.35 7.07
CA ASP A 209 -18.41 -1.77 6.83
C ASP A 209 -18.32 -2.14 5.33
N PHE A 210 -18.88 -1.29 4.45
CA PHE A 210 -18.72 -1.45 3.00
C PHE A 210 -17.24 -1.42 2.60
N ASN A 211 -16.46 -0.50 3.18
CA ASN A 211 -15.04 -0.37 2.95
C ASN A 211 -14.27 -1.60 3.46
N ARG A 212 -14.57 -2.05 4.68
CA ARG A 212 -13.94 -3.22 5.32
C ARG A 212 -14.11 -4.49 4.48
N GLN A 213 -15.27 -4.67 3.85
CA GLN A 213 -15.56 -5.79 2.97
C GLN A 213 -14.78 -5.76 1.63
N GLY A 214 -14.04 -4.69 1.35
CA GLY A 214 -13.27 -4.54 0.11
C GLY A 214 -14.16 -4.38 -1.13
N LYS A 215 -15.45 -4.11 -0.96
CA LYS A 215 -16.38 -3.85 -2.06
C LYS A 215 -15.93 -2.60 -2.81
N ARG A 216 -15.93 -2.69 -4.14
CA ARG A 216 -15.58 -1.62 -5.06
C ARG A 216 -16.51 -1.73 -6.25
N PHE A 217 -17.17 -0.64 -6.65
CA PHE A 217 -17.82 -0.62 -7.95
C PHE A 217 -16.73 -0.51 -9.02
N ARG A 218 -16.43 -1.64 -9.66
CA ARG A 218 -15.68 -1.62 -10.91
C ARG A 218 -16.67 -1.22 -12.01
N ALA A 219 -16.51 -0.03 -12.58
CA ALA A 219 -17.35 0.48 -13.66
C ALA A 219 -17.33 -0.38 -14.96
N ASN A 220 -16.63 -1.53 -15.01
CA ASN A 220 -16.44 -2.34 -16.23
C ASN A 220 -16.49 -3.88 -16.02
N ALA A 221 -17.11 -4.41 -14.97
CA ALA A 221 -17.25 -5.88 -14.81
C ALA A 221 -18.37 -6.50 -15.69
N GLY A 222 -18.48 -6.07 -16.95
CA GLY A 222 -19.52 -6.50 -17.90
C GLY A 222 -19.22 -6.29 -19.39
N ALA A 223 -18.04 -5.78 -19.76
CA ALA A 223 -17.64 -5.65 -21.17
C ALA A 223 -16.99 -6.95 -21.69
N ALA A 224 -17.74 -8.06 -21.69
CA ALA A 224 -17.49 -9.25 -22.52
C ALA A 224 -18.59 -10.29 -22.28
N ALA A 225 -19.81 -10.04 -22.74
CA ALA A 225 -20.80 -11.10 -22.98
C ALA A 225 -21.93 -10.64 -23.92
N GLU A 226 -21.61 -9.94 -25.01
CA GLU A 226 -22.58 -9.81 -26.12
C GLU A 226 -21.86 -9.39 -27.42
N ALA A 227 -21.31 -10.38 -28.11
CA ALA A 227 -21.05 -10.30 -29.55
C ALA A 227 -21.28 -11.69 -30.16
N GLY A 228 -22.56 -11.96 -30.43
CA GLY A 228 -23.07 -12.76 -31.55
C GLY A 228 -22.42 -14.11 -31.89
N SER A 229 -23.16 -15.18 -31.62
CA SER A 229 -23.43 -16.18 -32.66
C SER A 229 -24.78 -16.84 -32.39
N GLY A 230 -25.83 -16.26 -32.97
CA GLY A 230 -27.13 -16.90 -33.09
C GLY A 230 -27.07 -18.12 -34.02
N SER A 231 -27.81 -19.16 -33.63
CA SER A 231 -28.62 -20.07 -34.44
C SER A 231 -28.18 -20.39 -35.88
N SER A 232 -27.92 -21.68 -36.14
CA SER A 232 -28.83 -22.48 -37.00
C SER A 232 -28.42 -23.95 -37.05
N SER A 233 -29.38 -24.79 -36.67
CA SER A 233 -29.56 -26.20 -36.99
C SER A 233 -29.27 -26.56 -38.46
N GLN A 234 -28.63 -27.72 -38.69
CA GLN A 234 -28.88 -28.54 -39.89
C GLN A 234 -28.56 -30.02 -39.59
N GLN A 235 -29.62 -30.83 -39.75
CA GLN A 235 -29.75 -32.24 -40.14
C GLN A 235 -28.82 -33.31 -39.52
#